data_AF-A0A6P7G5S5-F1
#
_entry.id   AF-A0A6P7G5S5-F1
#
_cell.length_a   1.000
_cell.length_b   1.000
_cell.length_c   1.000
_cell.angle_alpha   90.00
_cell.angle_beta   90.00
_cell.angle_gamma   90.00
#
_symmetry.space_group_name_H-M   'P 1'
#
loop_
_entity.id
_entity.type
_entity.pdbx_description
1 polymer ?
#
loop_
_entity_poly.entity_id
_entity_poly.type
_entity_poly.pdbx_seq_one_letter_code
_entity_poly.pdbx_strand_id
1 'polypeptide(L)'
;MKVIGIIFFSAVIVAAFAERSCPEIPGVGILNHGEEAAGPVGECIHLTCDDGDYIKKTCSTSTDAKCNETPGDPTKRYPECCPYFRCPY
;
A
#
# COMPACT_ATOMS: atom_id res chain seq x y z
N MET A 1 -0.47 14.78 -62.01
CA MET A 1 -0.37 13.96 -60.79
C MET A 1 0.67 14.56 -59.85
N LYS A 2 0.26 15.13 -58.71
CA LYS A 2 1.12 15.34 -57.54
C LYS A 2 0.27 15.83 -56.36
N VAL A 3 -0.35 14.88 -55.66
CA VAL A 3 -0.96 15.10 -54.36
C VAL A 3 0.19 15.06 -53.35
N ILE A 4 0.54 16.23 -52.79
CA ILE A 4 1.54 16.34 -51.73
C ILE A 4 0.82 15.96 -50.44
N GLY A 5 0.87 14.67 -50.10
CA GLY A 5 0.35 14.14 -48.85
C GLY A 5 1.26 14.53 -47.70
N ILE A 6 0.89 15.57 -46.96
CA ILE A 6 1.53 15.92 -45.69
C ILE A 6 0.89 15.02 -44.63
N ILE A 7 1.54 13.90 -44.33
CA ILE A 7 1.15 13.02 -43.23
C ILE A 7 1.65 13.69 -41.95
N PHE A 8 0.76 14.40 -41.26
CA PHE A 8 0.99 14.82 -39.88
C PHE A 8 1.01 13.56 -39.01
N PHE A 9 2.20 13.02 -38.75
CA PHE A 9 2.41 12.06 -37.68
C PHE A 9 2.17 12.79 -36.35
N SER A 10 0.94 12.71 -35.86
CA SER A 10 0.57 13.08 -34.50
C SER A 10 1.44 12.28 -33.54
N ALA A 11 2.46 12.94 -32.99
CA ALA A 11 3.28 12.40 -31.93
C ALA A 11 2.39 12.20 -30.70
N VAL A 12 1.97 10.96 -30.47
CA VAL A 12 1.37 10.55 -29.20
C VAL A 12 2.51 10.50 -28.19
N ILE A 13 2.67 11.59 -27.43
CA ILE A 13 3.62 11.63 -26.31
C ILE A 13 2.98 10.81 -25.20
N VAL A 14 3.37 9.54 -25.09
CA VAL A 14 3.09 8.74 -23.89
C VAL A 14 4.01 9.30 -22.81
N ALA A 15 3.49 10.16 -21.95
CA ALA A 15 4.19 10.57 -20.74
C ALA A 15 4.36 9.31 -19.87
N ALA A 16 5.57 8.76 -19.82
CA ALA A 16 5.92 7.75 -18.85
C ALA A 16 5.97 8.46 -17.49
N PHE A 17 4.93 8.30 -16.68
CA PHE A 17 4.97 8.68 -15.28
C PHE A 17 6.00 7.74 -14.64
N ALA A 18 7.14 8.27 -14.21
CA ALA A 18 8.12 7.49 -13.46
C ALA A 18 7.56 7.35 -12.04
N GLU A 19 6.73 6.33 -11.84
CA GLU A 19 6.23 5.96 -10.50
C GLU A 19 7.43 5.63 -9.61
N ARG A 20 7.51 6.26 -8.44
CA ARG A 20 8.69 6.14 -7.57
C ARG A 20 8.57 4.94 -6.63
N SER A 21 9.64 4.16 -6.54
CA SER A 21 9.82 3.20 -5.45
C SER A 21 10.00 3.93 -4.13
N CYS A 22 9.51 3.34 -3.05
CA CYS A 22 9.61 3.88 -1.70
C CYS A 22 10.97 3.57 -1.05
N PRO A 23 11.38 4.35 -0.02
CA PRO A 23 12.61 4.12 0.72
C PRO A 23 12.68 2.71 1.32
N GLU A 24 13.86 2.11 1.35
CA GLU A 24 14.02 0.77 1.93
C GLU A 24 13.64 0.73 3.43
N ILE A 25 12.85 -0.27 3.81
CA ILE A 25 12.52 -0.55 5.22
C ILE A 25 13.27 -1.81 5.69
N PRO A 26 14.05 -1.74 6.78
CA PRO A 26 14.71 -2.90 7.36
C PRO A 26 13.74 -4.05 7.67
N GLY A 27 14.01 -5.24 7.12
CA GLY A 27 13.18 -6.43 7.33
C GLY A 27 11.93 -6.52 6.44
N VAL A 28 11.70 -5.54 5.56
CA VAL A 28 10.65 -5.56 4.52
C VAL A 28 11.27 -5.49 3.14
N GLY A 29 12.24 -4.59 2.92
CA GLY A 29 12.88 -4.34 1.63
C GLY A 29 12.36 -3.08 0.94
N ILE A 30 12.65 -2.96 -0.36
CA ILE A 30 12.17 -1.88 -1.23
C ILE A 30 10.80 -2.29 -1.79
N LEU A 31 9.85 -1.36 -1.79
CA LEU A 31 8.55 -1.51 -2.44
C LEU A 31 8.44 -0.54 -3.61
N ASN A 32 7.97 -1.03 -4.75
CA ASN A 32 7.59 -0.21 -5.90
C ASN A 32 6.21 0.42 -5.69
N HIS A 33 5.89 1.44 -6.46
CA HIS A 33 4.57 2.05 -6.44
C HIS A 33 3.46 0.99 -6.61
N GLY A 34 2.43 1.09 -5.77
CA GLY A 34 1.31 0.16 -5.73
C GLY A 34 1.60 -1.17 -5.03
N GLU A 35 2.86 -1.46 -4.67
CA GLU A 35 3.18 -2.66 -3.91
C GLU A 35 2.79 -2.53 -2.43
N GLU A 36 2.43 -3.67 -1.85
CA GLU A 36 1.94 -3.78 -0.49
C GLU A 36 2.74 -4.84 0.28
N ALA A 37 3.02 -4.57 1.55
CA ALA A 37 3.65 -5.55 2.44
C ALA A 37 3.25 -5.33 3.89
N ALA A 38 3.41 -6.39 4.69
CA ALA A 38 3.39 -6.24 6.13
C ALA A 38 4.69 -5.57 6.62
N GLY A 39 4.54 -4.59 7.50
CA GLY A 39 5.66 -3.90 8.13
C GLY A 39 6.50 -4.78 9.04
N PRO A 40 7.54 -4.19 9.67
CA PRO A 40 8.39 -4.91 10.62
C PRO A 40 7.58 -5.52 11.77
N VAL A 41 8.09 -6.64 12.30
CA VAL A 41 7.53 -7.25 13.51
C VAL A 41 7.58 -6.24 14.65
N GLY A 42 6.51 -6.14 15.43
CA GLY A 42 6.36 -5.18 16.53
C GLY A 42 5.68 -3.85 16.15
N GLU A 43 5.66 -3.46 14.86
CA GLU A 43 4.93 -2.26 14.44
C GLU A 43 3.45 -2.54 14.10
N CYS A 44 3.14 -3.79 13.72
CA CYS A 44 1.80 -4.24 13.38
C CYS A 44 1.05 -3.34 12.39
N ILE A 45 1.73 -2.98 11.30
CA ILE A 45 1.20 -2.15 10.22
C ILE A 45 1.23 -2.88 8.88
N HIS A 46 0.31 -2.48 8.00
CA HIS A 46 0.34 -2.77 6.58
C HIS A 46 0.83 -1.53 5.83
N LEU A 47 1.79 -1.73 4.94
CA LEU A 47 2.43 -0.70 4.15
C LEU A 47 1.95 -0.80 2.71
N THR A 48 1.57 0.32 2.14
CA THR A 48 1.33 0.47 0.70
C THR A 48 2.25 1.58 0.20
N CYS A 49 3.04 1.30 -0.83
CA CYS A 49 3.90 2.31 -1.43
C CYS A 49 3.11 3.16 -2.44
N ASP A 50 3.04 4.46 -2.21
CA ASP A 50 2.33 5.44 -3.02
C ASP A 50 3.30 6.56 -3.42
N ASP A 51 3.61 6.61 -4.72
CA ASP A 51 4.62 7.47 -5.37
C ASP A 51 5.86 7.87 -4.53
N GLY A 52 6.53 6.89 -3.92
CA GLY A 52 7.74 7.11 -3.13
C GLY A 52 7.51 7.39 -1.64
N ASP A 53 6.26 7.46 -1.20
CA ASP A 53 5.85 7.59 0.20
C ASP A 53 5.05 6.36 0.67
N TYR A 54 5.08 6.10 1.97
CA TYR A 54 4.35 4.97 2.56
C TYR A 54 3.01 5.40 3.15
N ILE A 55 1.93 4.80 2.64
CA ILE A 55 0.64 4.80 3.30
C ILE A 55 0.64 3.66 4.32
N LYS A 56 0.43 4.01 5.59
CA LYS A 56 0.39 3.05 6.71
C LYS A 56 -1.03 2.79 7.13
N LYS A 57 -1.42 1.51 7.15
CA LYS A 57 -2.69 1.04 7.70
C LYS A 57 -2.43 0.26 8.98
N THR A 58 -3.06 0.69 10.06
CA THR A 58 -3.03 0.02 11.37
C THR A 58 -4.16 -1.00 11.50
N CYS A 59 -4.17 -1.74 12.60
CA CYS A 59 -5.27 -2.63 12.95
C CYS A 59 -6.59 -1.86 13.09
N SER A 60 -7.68 -2.53 12.73
CA SER A 60 -9.02 -2.01 12.98
C SER A 60 -9.26 -1.83 14.48
N THR A 61 -10.02 -0.81 14.84
CA THR A 61 -10.43 -0.53 16.23
C THR A 61 -11.96 -0.54 16.30
N SER A 62 -12.52 -1.04 17.39
CA SER A 62 -13.96 -0.88 17.67
C SER A 62 -14.18 0.19 18.73
N THR A 63 -15.17 1.07 18.53
CA THR A 63 -15.65 2.01 19.55
C THR A 63 -16.90 1.52 20.27
N ASP A 64 -17.41 0.34 19.91
CA ASP A 64 -18.59 -0.23 20.54
C ASP A 64 -18.20 -0.91 21.85
N ALA A 65 -18.70 -0.36 22.96
CA ALA A 65 -18.46 -0.84 24.31
C ALA A 65 -18.96 -2.26 24.58
N LYS A 66 -19.81 -2.81 23.70
CA LYS A 66 -20.27 -4.21 23.79
C LYS A 66 -19.32 -5.20 23.14
N CYS A 67 -18.34 -4.73 22.36
CA CYS A 67 -17.35 -5.59 21.75
C CYS A 67 -16.27 -5.98 22.76
N ASN A 68 -15.98 -7.27 22.85
CA ASN A 68 -14.81 -7.75 23.58
C ASN A 68 -13.61 -7.79 22.63
N GLU A 69 -12.53 -7.12 23.03
CA GLU A 69 -11.25 -7.19 22.36
C GLU A 69 -10.44 -8.39 22.88
N THR A 70 -9.92 -9.20 21.97
CA THR A 70 -8.87 -10.15 22.31
C THR A 70 -7.54 -9.61 21.83
N PRO A 71 -6.51 -9.56 22.71
CA PRO A 71 -5.19 -9.08 22.34
C PRO A 71 -4.64 -9.80 21.11
N GLY A 72 -3.98 -9.05 20.22
CA GLY A 72 -3.21 -9.62 19.11
C GLY A 72 -1.85 -10.18 19.54
N ASP A 73 -1.14 -10.80 18.60
CA ASP A 73 0.21 -11.35 18.85
C ASP A 73 1.31 -10.41 18.28
N PRO A 74 2.00 -9.63 19.11
CA PRO A 74 3.00 -8.66 18.64
C PRO A 74 4.25 -9.32 18.03
N THR A 75 4.41 -10.64 18.16
CA THR A 75 5.51 -11.39 17.53
C THR A 75 5.24 -11.73 16.06
N LYS A 76 4.00 -11.50 15.60
CA LYS A 76 3.58 -11.73 14.22
C LYS A 76 3.64 -10.45 13.39
N ARG A 77 3.47 -10.61 12.08
CA ARG A 77 3.29 -9.49 11.15
C ARG A 77 1.80 -9.21 10.93
N TYR A 78 1.48 -8.06 10.35
CA TYR A 78 0.13 -7.77 9.91
C TYR A 78 -0.35 -8.83 8.89
N PRO A 79 -1.61 -9.29 8.95
CA PRO A 79 -2.67 -8.92 9.90
C PRO A 79 -2.70 -9.76 11.18
N GLU A 80 -1.85 -10.78 11.31
CA GLU A 80 -1.88 -11.75 12.43
C GLU A 80 -1.55 -11.13 13.79
N CYS A 81 -0.81 -10.02 13.81
CA CYS A 81 -0.53 -9.29 15.04
C CYS A 81 -1.69 -8.42 15.55
N CYS A 82 -2.75 -8.25 14.75
CA CYS A 82 -3.86 -7.39 15.14
C CYS A 82 -4.77 -8.04 16.18
N PRO A 83 -5.35 -7.26 17.11
CA PRO A 83 -6.40 -7.75 17.98
C PRO A 83 -7.66 -8.08 17.16
N TYR A 84 -8.46 -9.01 17.67
CA TYR A 84 -9.79 -9.29 17.10
C TYR A 84 -10.89 -8.78 18.04
N PHE A 85 -11.95 -8.22 17.47
CA PHE A 85 -13.11 -7.74 18.21
C PHE A 85 -14.28 -8.69 17.98
N ARG A 86 -14.86 -9.22 19.07
CA ARG A 86 -16.12 -9.97 19.02
C ARG A 86 -17.23 -9.12 19.61
N CYS A 87 -18.13 -8.67 18.73
CA CYS A 87 -19.29 -7.88 19.09
C CYS A 87 -20.55 -8.76 19.12
N PRO A 88 -21.42 -8.60 20.12
CA PRO A 88 -22.76 -9.19 20.06
C PRO A 88 -23.55 -8.54 18.91
N TYR A 89 -24.31 -9.36 18.18
CA TYR A 89 -25.21 -8.92 17.12
C TYR A 89 -26.43 -8.17 17.66
#